data_AF-A0A9X2RYM5-F1
#
_entry.id   AF-A0A9X2RYM5-F1
#
_cell.length_a   1.000
_cell.length_b   1.000
_cell.length_c   1.000
_cell.angle_alpha   90.00
_cell.angle_beta   90.00
_cell.angle_gamma   90.00
#
_symmetry.space_group_name_H-M   'P 1'
#
loop_
_entity.id
_entity.type
_entity.pdbx_description
1 polymer ?
#
loop_
_entity_poly.entity_id
_entity_poly.type
_entity_poly.pdbx_seq_one_letter_code
_entity_poly.pdbx_strand_id
1 'polypeptide(L)'
;MTYLDPKGEGDNSMSEKQRSGSVVWDGALGGPRDMAKAGLLEAQSPGDASSHPPERQLKPASCSAPVSKVERSMGVELLARKPGRRIAPTAAGRSLERAIRELFVATATYQDAAEQVAASEVAEARIGTFPTAMTFLLPGVLRDLADTEPGINVHIVEMETPRGLPMLKNGDIDLLLAYRYLPEDPPGRDDGWTVRLLGREPLYVVSNGAPASRTLEECLHHNWVGGFPANADTRMVYRMTHPLGMAPHMPFETEDSHAAVALIEAGLAIGLLPAMTVQASIDEGRIFRVQLPPSVGQPSREILAITRANYRPAIVDRLVSRLQGALRAVSNHSDSQA
;
A
#
# COMPACT_ATOMS: atom_id res chain seq x y z
N MET A 1 -48.85 -81.39 -29.53
CA MET A 1 -48.40 -81.86 -30.84
C MET A 1 -47.78 -80.66 -31.55
N THR A 2 -46.73 -80.90 -32.32
CA THR A 2 -45.91 -79.93 -33.09
C THR A 2 -44.65 -79.42 -32.38
N TYR A 3 -43.58 -80.07 -32.80
CA TYR A 3 -42.15 -79.79 -32.73
C TYR A 3 -41.80 -78.56 -33.59
N LEU A 4 -40.76 -77.81 -33.24
CA LEU A 4 -39.71 -77.29 -34.15
C LEU A 4 -38.77 -76.31 -33.40
N ASP A 5 -37.56 -76.80 -33.15
CA ASP A 5 -36.31 -76.01 -33.06
C ASP A 5 -35.83 -75.68 -34.50
N PRO A 6 -34.87 -74.75 -34.79
CA PRO A 6 -33.58 -74.65 -34.07
C PRO A 6 -32.84 -73.27 -34.03
N LYS A 7 -31.80 -73.24 -33.17
CA LYS A 7 -30.46 -72.63 -33.29
C LYS A 7 -30.26 -71.09 -33.46
N GLY A 8 -29.47 -70.56 -32.53
CA GLY A 8 -28.56 -69.41 -32.74
C GLY A 8 -27.83 -68.98 -31.46
N GLU A 9 -26.61 -69.50 -31.28
CA GLU A 9 -25.40 -68.96 -30.61
C GLU A 9 -25.54 -67.75 -29.65
N GLY A 10 -24.96 -67.72 -28.44
CA GLY A 10 -23.94 -68.60 -27.88
C GLY A 10 -23.81 -68.49 -26.35
N ASP A 11 -23.41 -69.62 -25.76
CA ASP A 11 -22.13 -69.85 -25.07
C ASP A 11 -21.55 -68.67 -24.25
N ASN A 12 -21.09 -68.82 -23.01
CA ASN A 12 -20.73 -69.97 -22.20
C ASN A 12 -20.73 -69.42 -20.75
N SER A 13 -21.42 -70.04 -19.78
CA SER A 13 -20.81 -70.95 -18.78
C SER A 13 -19.48 -70.43 -18.17
N MET A 14 -19.19 -70.56 -16.89
CA MET A 14 -19.63 -71.57 -15.95
C MET A 14 -19.25 -71.17 -14.52
N SER A 15 -20.06 -71.70 -13.61
CA SER A 15 -19.88 -71.95 -12.17
C SER A 15 -18.43 -72.23 -11.74
N GLU A 16 -17.95 -71.57 -10.69
CA GLU A 16 -18.05 -72.03 -9.28
C GLU A 16 -17.07 -73.17 -8.94
N LYS A 17 -16.03 -72.87 -8.17
CA LYS A 17 -15.75 -73.47 -6.84
C LYS A 17 -14.37 -73.09 -6.29
N GLN A 18 -14.39 -72.54 -5.07
CA GLN A 18 -13.64 -72.94 -3.86
C GLN A 18 -12.15 -73.32 -4.02
N ARG A 19 -11.17 -72.87 -3.21
CA ARG A 19 -11.16 -72.29 -1.85
C ARG A 19 -9.71 -71.87 -1.52
N SER A 20 -9.57 -71.02 -0.50
CA SER A 20 -8.39 -70.80 0.38
C SER A 20 -7.31 -69.82 -0.13
N GLY A 21 -6.94 -68.72 0.56
CA GLY A 21 -7.35 -68.16 1.85
C GLY A 21 -6.48 -66.94 2.24
N SER A 22 -6.98 -66.13 3.18
CA SER A 22 -6.26 -65.16 4.07
C SER A 22 -5.71 -63.85 3.43
N VAL A 23 -5.85 -62.61 3.94
CA VAL A 23 -6.34 -62.01 5.20
C VAL A 23 -6.79 -60.53 4.95
N VAL A 24 -7.99 -60.20 5.43
CA VAL A 24 -8.48 -58.98 6.12
C VAL A 24 -7.81 -57.60 5.90
N TRP A 25 -8.62 -56.62 5.47
CA TRP A 25 -8.68 -55.26 6.05
C TRP A 25 -10.15 -54.93 6.34
N ASP A 26 -10.43 -54.62 7.60
CA ASP A 26 -11.76 -54.38 8.18
C ASP A 26 -11.92 -52.92 8.62
N GLY A 27 -13.17 -52.41 8.57
CA GLY A 27 -13.64 -51.17 9.20
C GLY A 27 -13.37 -49.86 8.45
N ALA A 28 -14.27 -49.26 7.67
CA ALA A 28 -15.59 -48.69 7.98
C ALA A 28 -15.57 -47.37 8.80
N LEU A 29 -15.72 -46.27 8.04
CA LEU A 29 -16.47 -45.03 8.29
C LEU A 29 -17.03 -44.77 9.71
N GLY A 30 -16.59 -43.66 10.33
CA GLY A 30 -17.18 -43.04 11.52
C GLY A 30 -17.42 -41.53 11.32
N GLY A 31 -18.64 -41.08 11.63
CA GLY A 31 -19.18 -39.74 11.41
C GLY A 31 -18.95 -38.71 12.54
N PRO A 32 -19.73 -37.60 12.60
CA PRO A 32 -19.31 -36.29 13.14
C PRO A 32 -19.23 -36.11 14.68
N ARG A 33 -18.91 -37.15 15.45
CA ARG A 33 -18.80 -37.05 16.93
C ARG A 33 -17.40 -37.29 17.51
N ASP A 34 -16.38 -37.48 16.67
CA ASP A 34 -14.99 -37.75 17.13
C ASP A 34 -14.02 -36.55 17.09
N MET A 35 -14.50 -35.33 16.87
CA MET A 35 -13.65 -34.12 16.92
C MET A 35 -13.55 -33.49 18.32
N ALA A 36 -14.15 -34.08 19.35
CA ALA A 36 -14.16 -33.56 20.72
C ALA A 36 -13.07 -34.17 21.62
N LYS A 37 -11.86 -34.44 21.09
CA LYS A 37 -10.72 -34.96 21.86
C LYS A 37 -9.41 -34.20 21.74
N ALA A 38 -9.43 -32.98 21.20
CA ALA A 38 -8.26 -32.10 21.23
C ALA A 38 -8.65 -30.71 21.76
N GLY A 39 -8.88 -30.62 23.07
CA GLY A 39 -8.96 -29.36 23.79
C GLY A 39 -10.18 -29.22 24.68
N LEU A 40 -10.00 -29.39 25.98
CA LEU A 40 -10.70 -28.61 27.00
C LEU A 40 -9.78 -28.53 28.22
N LEU A 41 -9.13 -27.37 28.35
CA LEU A 41 -8.76 -26.83 29.66
C LEU A 41 -10.07 -26.65 30.45
N GLU A 42 -10.04 -27.08 31.71
CA GLU A 42 -11.12 -26.88 32.67
C GLU A 42 -11.44 -25.38 32.83
N ALA A 43 -12.73 -25.06 32.72
CA ALA A 43 -13.27 -23.77 33.11
C ALA A 43 -13.49 -23.75 34.63
N GLN A 44 -12.81 -22.86 35.33
CA GLN A 44 -13.24 -22.36 36.64
C GLN A 44 -13.79 -20.93 36.46
N SER A 45 -14.94 -20.68 37.08
CA SER A 45 -15.52 -19.35 37.30
C SER A 45 -15.85 -19.22 38.79
N PRO A 46 -16.10 -18.02 39.33
CA PRO A 46 -15.32 -16.79 39.21
C PRO A 46 -14.98 -16.23 40.63
N GLY A 47 -13.91 -15.44 40.75
CA GLY A 47 -13.56 -14.76 42.01
C GLY A 47 -12.77 -13.49 41.75
N ASP A 48 -13.50 -12.38 41.79
CA ASP A 48 -13.13 -10.97 41.93
C ASP A 48 -12.00 -10.31 41.11
N ALA A 49 -12.37 -9.12 40.65
CA ALA A 49 -11.65 -8.18 39.82
C ALA A 49 -10.31 -7.70 40.41
N SER A 50 -9.24 -7.83 39.62
CA SER A 50 -8.37 -6.71 39.19
C SER A 50 -7.14 -7.26 38.48
N SER A 51 -7.04 -7.09 37.15
CA SER A 51 -5.76 -6.97 36.42
C SER A 51 -5.99 -7.10 34.92
N HIS A 52 -5.47 -6.14 34.16
CA HIS A 52 -5.30 -6.20 32.71
C HIS A 52 -4.71 -7.55 32.25
N PRO A 53 -5.26 -8.23 31.22
CA PRO A 53 -4.57 -9.33 30.58
C PRO A 53 -3.44 -8.77 29.71
N PRO A 54 -2.27 -9.44 29.62
CA PRO A 54 -1.19 -8.98 28.76
C PRO A 54 -1.62 -9.11 27.30
N GLU A 55 -1.35 -8.06 26.51
CA GLU A 55 -1.48 -8.06 25.06
C GLU A 55 -0.80 -9.32 24.48
N ARG A 56 -1.60 -10.22 23.91
CA ARG A 56 -1.06 -11.24 23.01
C ARG A 56 -0.67 -10.56 21.71
N GLN A 57 0.55 -10.04 21.67
CA GLN A 57 1.24 -9.80 20.42
C GLN A 57 1.36 -11.14 19.68
N LEU A 58 0.45 -11.41 18.75
CA LEU A 58 0.73 -12.37 17.70
C LEU A 58 1.83 -11.75 16.83
N LYS A 59 3.07 -12.05 17.19
CA LYS A 59 4.21 -11.84 16.29
C LYS A 59 3.90 -12.59 14.99
N PRO A 60 3.97 -11.97 13.80
CA PRO A 60 3.90 -12.72 12.56
C PRO A 60 5.01 -13.76 12.61
N ALA A 61 4.65 -15.04 12.57
CA ALA A 61 5.61 -16.12 12.58
C ALA A 61 6.48 -15.96 11.32
N SER A 62 7.73 -15.52 11.49
CA SER A 62 8.70 -15.55 10.41
C SER A 62 8.91 -17.02 10.04
N CYS A 63 8.26 -17.49 8.98
CA CYS A 63 8.53 -18.81 8.44
C CYS A 63 9.83 -18.75 7.63
N SER A 64 10.95 -18.49 8.29
CA SER A 64 12.28 -18.57 7.71
C SER A 64 12.77 -20.02 7.75
N ALA A 65 12.01 -20.93 7.12
CA ALA A 65 12.58 -22.24 6.81
C ALA A 65 13.70 -22.02 5.78
N PRO A 66 14.92 -22.55 5.99
CA PRO A 66 15.96 -22.47 4.97
C PRO A 66 15.41 -23.02 3.65
N VAL A 67 15.61 -22.32 2.53
CA VAL A 67 15.11 -22.76 1.21
C VAL A 67 15.51 -24.21 0.92
N SER A 68 16.69 -24.63 1.38
CA SER A 68 17.18 -26.01 1.27
C SER A 68 16.36 -27.06 2.02
N LYS A 69 15.58 -26.68 3.04
CA LYS A 69 14.63 -27.57 3.73
C LYS A 69 13.35 -27.73 2.91
N VAL A 70 12.90 -26.64 2.28
CA VAL A 70 11.75 -26.62 1.35
C VAL A 70 12.06 -27.45 0.10
N GLU A 71 13.22 -27.22 -0.51
CA GLU A 71 13.74 -27.99 -1.66
C GLU A 71 13.78 -29.49 -1.36
N ARG A 72 14.31 -29.86 -0.18
CA ARG A 72 14.35 -31.27 0.27
C ARG A 72 12.96 -31.87 0.47
N SER A 73 12.03 -31.12 1.06
CA SER A 73 10.67 -31.63 1.30
C SER A 73 9.86 -31.82 0.01
N MET A 74 10.14 -31.01 -1.03
CA MET A 74 9.44 -31.05 -2.30
C MET A 74 10.17 -31.87 -3.37
N GLY A 75 11.42 -32.29 -3.10
CA GLY A 75 12.25 -33.01 -4.06
C GLY A 75 12.63 -32.19 -5.32
N VAL A 76 12.55 -30.85 -5.25
CA VAL A 76 12.83 -29.96 -6.38
C VAL A 76 13.83 -28.87 -5.97
N GLU A 77 14.75 -28.54 -6.88
CA GLU A 77 15.59 -27.36 -6.71
C GLU A 77 14.81 -26.10 -7.09
N LEU A 78 14.75 -25.15 -6.17
CA LEU A 78 14.07 -23.86 -6.36
C LEU A 78 15.08 -22.78 -6.76
N LEU A 79 16.36 -22.95 -6.39
CA LEU A 79 17.44 -22.03 -6.70
C LEU A 79 18.56 -22.72 -7.49
N ALA A 80 18.87 -22.21 -8.68
CA ALA A 80 20.03 -22.64 -9.44
C ALA A 80 21.30 -21.96 -8.90
N ARG A 81 22.28 -22.77 -8.50
CA ARG A 81 23.61 -22.30 -8.05
C ARG A 81 24.65 -22.72 -9.09
N LYS A 82 25.17 -21.76 -9.87
CA LYS A 82 26.31 -21.99 -10.78
C LYS A 82 27.55 -21.27 -10.25
N PRO A 83 28.74 -21.91 -10.24
CA PRO A 83 29.98 -21.25 -9.81
C PRO A 83 30.22 -19.95 -10.59
N GLY A 84 30.49 -18.85 -9.89
CA GLY A 84 30.78 -17.54 -10.48
C GLY A 84 29.57 -16.71 -10.96
N ARG A 85 28.32 -17.15 -10.71
CA ARG A 85 27.11 -16.45 -11.15
C ARG A 85 26.14 -16.21 -9.99
N ARG A 86 25.37 -15.11 -10.05
CA ARG A 86 24.32 -14.79 -9.06
C ARG A 86 23.31 -15.95 -8.95
N ILE A 87 22.89 -16.25 -7.72
CA ILE A 87 21.81 -17.19 -7.42
C ILE A 87 20.55 -16.73 -8.17
N ALA A 88 19.91 -17.64 -8.90
CA ALA A 88 18.71 -17.34 -9.67
C ALA A 88 17.64 -18.41 -9.44
N PRO A 89 16.35 -18.07 -9.42
CA PRO A 89 15.29 -19.05 -9.27
C PRO A 89 15.22 -19.98 -10.48
N THR A 90 14.97 -21.26 -10.24
CA THR A 90 14.66 -22.24 -11.29
C THR A 90 13.27 -21.98 -11.86
N ALA A 91 12.85 -22.73 -12.89
CA ALA A 91 11.46 -22.69 -13.35
C ALA A 91 10.49 -23.09 -12.24
N ALA A 92 10.84 -24.13 -11.45
CA ALA A 92 10.08 -24.54 -10.27
C ALA A 92 10.07 -23.44 -9.19
N GLY A 93 11.21 -22.78 -8.95
CA GLY A 93 11.31 -21.64 -8.03
C GLY A 93 10.37 -20.49 -8.42
N ARG A 94 10.33 -20.10 -9.69
CA ARG A 94 9.42 -19.05 -10.18
C ARG A 94 7.95 -19.44 -10.08
N SER A 95 7.60 -20.69 -10.38
CA SER A 95 6.23 -21.18 -10.26
C SER A 95 5.77 -21.22 -8.81
N LEU A 96 6.63 -21.70 -7.89
CA LEU A 96 6.32 -21.73 -6.46
C LEU A 96 6.24 -20.32 -5.88
N GLU A 97 7.12 -19.41 -6.28
CA GLU A 97 7.05 -18.00 -5.89
C GLU A 97 5.70 -17.39 -6.28
N ARG A 98 5.22 -17.64 -7.50
CA ARG A 98 3.90 -17.18 -7.96
C ARG A 98 2.78 -17.77 -7.09
N ALA A 99 2.78 -19.08 -6.86
CA ALA A 99 1.77 -19.74 -6.05
C ALA A 99 1.75 -19.25 -4.60
N ILE A 100 2.93 -18.98 -4.02
CA ILE A 100 3.05 -18.40 -2.67
C ILE A 100 2.50 -16.97 -2.64
N ARG A 101 2.79 -16.15 -3.67
CA ARG A 101 2.21 -14.80 -3.79
C ARG A 101 0.68 -14.86 -3.87
N GLU A 102 0.13 -15.75 -4.69
CA GLU A 102 -1.31 -15.96 -4.79
C GLU A 102 -1.93 -16.41 -3.47
N LEU A 103 -1.25 -17.29 -2.72
CA LEU A 103 -1.69 -17.73 -1.39
C LEU A 103 -1.71 -16.59 -0.38
N PHE A 104 -0.69 -15.72 -0.37
CA PHE A 104 -0.68 -14.55 0.52
C PHE A 104 -1.81 -13.58 0.20
N VAL A 105 -2.08 -13.34 -1.10
CA VAL A 105 -3.22 -12.53 -1.53
C VAL A 105 -4.54 -13.17 -1.07
N ALA A 106 -4.71 -14.47 -1.30
CA ALA A 106 -5.93 -15.19 -0.90
C ALA A 106 -6.12 -15.20 0.62
N THR A 107 -5.03 -15.30 1.40
CA THR A 107 -5.09 -15.25 2.87
C THR A 107 -5.49 -13.86 3.36
N ALA A 108 -4.95 -12.80 2.77
CA ALA A 108 -5.37 -11.43 3.07
C ALA A 108 -6.84 -11.21 2.71
N THR A 109 -7.29 -11.67 1.54
CA THR A 109 -8.71 -11.59 1.13
C THR A 109 -9.62 -12.38 2.08
N TYR A 110 -9.19 -13.54 2.57
CA TYR A 110 -9.93 -14.31 3.58
C TYR A 110 -10.02 -13.56 4.91
N GLN A 111 -8.94 -12.94 5.37
CA GLN A 111 -8.93 -12.12 6.58
C GLN A 111 -9.88 -10.92 6.43
N ASP A 112 -9.84 -10.22 5.28
CA ASP A 112 -10.75 -9.12 4.97
C ASP A 112 -12.21 -9.56 4.96
N ALA A 113 -12.51 -10.72 4.37
CA ALA A 113 -13.85 -11.29 4.34
C ALA A 113 -14.33 -11.70 5.74
N ALA A 114 -13.42 -12.23 6.58
CA ALA A 114 -13.71 -12.55 7.96
C ALA A 114 -13.97 -11.28 8.80
N GLU A 115 -13.21 -10.21 8.58
CA GLU A 115 -13.43 -8.90 9.20
C GLU A 115 -14.75 -8.26 8.75
N GLN A 116 -15.12 -8.39 7.47
CA GLN A 116 -16.43 -7.96 6.96
C GLN A 116 -17.59 -8.73 7.58
N VAL A 117 -17.42 -10.03 7.86
CA VAL A 117 -18.41 -10.84 8.57
C VAL A 117 -18.47 -10.47 10.05
N ALA A 118 -17.34 -10.03 10.63
CA ALA A 118 -17.22 -9.59 12.01
C ALA A 118 -17.59 -8.12 12.25
N ALA A 119 -18.28 -7.44 11.32
CA ALA A 119 -18.64 -6.01 11.35
C ALA A 119 -19.56 -5.54 12.52
N SER A 120 -19.57 -6.27 13.63
CA SER A 120 -19.93 -5.83 14.98
C SER A 120 -18.70 -5.42 15.82
N GLU A 121 -17.47 -5.64 15.34
CA GLU A 121 -16.24 -5.39 16.09
C GLU A 121 -15.31 -4.45 15.30
N VAL A 122 -14.64 -3.57 16.04
CA VAL A 122 -13.80 -2.44 15.63
C VAL A 122 -13.01 -2.68 14.32
N ALA A 123 -13.19 -1.80 13.33
CA ALA A 123 -12.40 -1.84 12.09
C ALA A 123 -11.11 -1.02 12.24
N GLU A 124 -9.95 -1.65 12.06
CA GLU A 124 -8.63 -1.00 12.10
C GLU A 124 -8.13 -0.72 10.67
N ALA A 125 -7.52 0.45 10.43
CA ALA A 125 -6.80 0.72 9.19
C ALA A 125 -5.44 1.35 9.46
N ARG A 126 -4.38 0.80 8.85
CA ARG A 126 -3.01 1.33 8.93
C ARG A 126 -2.67 2.11 7.67
N ILE A 127 -2.34 3.39 7.84
CA ILE A 127 -2.09 4.34 6.75
C ILE A 127 -0.63 4.79 6.79
N GLY A 128 0.12 4.49 5.74
CA GLY A 128 1.39 5.17 5.45
C GLY A 128 1.11 6.49 4.74
N THR A 129 1.75 7.59 5.14
CA THR A 129 1.51 8.91 4.53
C THR A 129 2.75 9.79 4.54
N PHE A 130 2.81 10.77 3.65
CA PHE A 130 3.88 11.76 3.59
C PHE A 130 3.56 13.00 4.45
N PRO A 131 4.57 13.79 4.87
CA PRO A 131 4.41 14.84 5.88
C PRO A 131 3.29 15.84 5.59
N THR A 132 3.23 16.33 4.36
CA THR A 132 2.22 17.35 3.99
C THR A 132 0.78 16.81 3.98
N ALA A 133 0.54 15.56 3.57
CA ALA A 133 -0.78 14.95 3.74
C ALA A 133 -1.12 14.69 5.21
N MET A 134 -0.13 14.34 6.04
CA MET A 134 -0.31 14.17 7.48
C MET A 134 -0.71 15.46 8.17
N THR A 135 -0.11 16.58 7.78
CA THR A 135 -0.39 17.89 8.37
C THR A 135 -1.69 18.50 7.86
N PHE A 136 -1.97 18.43 6.56
CA PHE A 136 -3.01 19.27 5.93
C PHE A 136 -4.23 18.51 5.42
N LEU A 137 -4.17 17.19 5.20
CA LEU A 137 -5.29 16.41 4.67
C LEU A 137 -5.92 15.49 5.71
N LEU A 138 -5.10 14.69 6.39
CA LEU A 138 -5.58 13.64 7.28
C LEU A 138 -6.34 14.15 8.52
N PRO A 139 -5.95 15.23 9.22
CA PRO A 139 -6.60 15.63 10.46
C PRO A 139 -8.10 15.92 10.28
N GLY A 140 -8.45 16.64 9.21
CA GLY A 140 -9.85 16.93 8.89
C GLY A 140 -10.66 15.67 8.55
N VAL A 141 -10.08 14.78 7.74
CA VAL A 141 -10.72 13.49 7.37
C VAL A 141 -10.91 12.60 8.59
N LEU A 142 -9.92 12.53 9.48
CA LEU A 142 -9.99 11.70 10.68
C LEU A 142 -10.97 12.24 11.71
N ARG A 143 -11.07 13.57 11.87
CA ARG A 143 -12.09 14.18 12.74
C ARG A 143 -13.50 13.81 12.27
N ASP A 144 -13.75 14.02 10.99
CA ASP A 144 -15.02 13.70 10.33
C ASP A 144 -15.36 12.20 10.42
N LEU A 145 -14.35 11.32 10.26
CA LEU A 145 -14.51 9.88 10.46
C LEU A 145 -14.84 9.51 11.91
N ALA A 146 -14.15 10.10 12.88
CA ALA A 146 -14.40 9.85 14.30
C ALA A 146 -15.79 10.33 14.76
N ASP A 147 -16.34 11.38 14.13
CA ASP A 147 -17.71 11.86 14.42
C ASP A 147 -18.79 10.94 13.83
N THR A 148 -18.54 10.40 12.64
CA THR A 148 -19.55 9.67 11.86
C THR A 148 -19.48 8.15 12.02
N GLU A 149 -18.31 7.62 12.36
CA GLU A 149 -18.01 6.18 12.42
C GLU A 149 -17.06 5.86 13.62
N PRO A 150 -17.48 6.04 14.88
CA PRO A 150 -16.60 5.96 16.06
C PRO A 150 -16.02 4.56 16.35
N GLY A 151 -16.52 3.52 15.68
CA GLY A 151 -15.97 2.16 15.76
C GLY A 151 -14.75 1.91 14.87
N ILE A 152 -14.26 2.94 14.16
CA ILE A 152 -13.09 2.85 13.29
C ILE A 152 -11.85 3.39 13.99
N ASN A 153 -10.82 2.55 14.07
CA ASN A 153 -9.49 2.94 14.54
C ASN A 153 -8.55 3.13 13.35
N VAL A 154 -7.83 4.25 13.32
CA VAL A 154 -6.86 4.54 12.27
C VAL A 154 -5.49 4.74 12.89
N HIS A 155 -4.50 3.97 12.41
CA HIS A 155 -3.10 4.16 12.75
C HIS A 155 -2.38 4.82 11.58
N ILE A 156 -1.69 5.93 11.83
CA ILE A 156 -0.93 6.64 10.81
C ILE A 156 0.57 6.49 11.09
N VAL A 157 1.34 6.24 10.05
CA VAL A 157 2.79 6.25 10.09
C VAL A 157 3.31 7.17 8.99
N GLU A 158 4.13 8.15 9.37
CA GLU A 158 4.80 9.05 8.45
C GLU A 158 5.92 8.33 7.70
N MET A 159 5.91 8.40 6.37
CA MET A 159 6.94 7.83 5.50
C MET A 159 6.85 8.36 4.07
N GLU A 160 7.98 8.34 3.38
CA GLU A 160 8.06 8.62 1.94
C GLU A 160 7.66 7.41 1.08
N THR A 161 7.14 7.68 -0.13
CA THR A 161 6.64 6.67 -1.07
C THR A 161 7.58 5.46 -1.26
N PRO A 162 8.91 5.64 -1.47
CA PRO A 162 9.82 4.50 -1.67
C PRO A 162 9.92 3.57 -0.46
N ARG A 163 9.73 4.08 0.77
CA ARG A 163 9.71 3.29 2.00
C ARG A 163 8.35 2.64 2.25
N GLY A 164 7.27 3.31 1.88
CA GLY A 164 5.91 2.80 2.05
C GLY A 164 5.54 1.64 1.13
N LEU A 165 6.06 1.61 -0.10
CA LEU A 165 5.74 0.55 -1.06
C LEU A 165 6.10 -0.88 -0.54
N PRO A 166 7.30 -1.13 0.03
CA PRO A 166 7.59 -2.41 0.68
C PRO A 166 6.66 -2.74 1.85
N MET A 167 6.33 -1.77 2.71
CA MET A 167 5.44 -1.98 3.86
C MET A 167 4.03 -2.35 3.41
N LEU A 168 3.51 -1.67 2.39
CA LEU A 168 2.23 -2.00 1.76
C LEU A 168 2.27 -3.41 1.14
N LYS A 169 3.41 -3.79 0.53
CA LYS A 169 3.59 -5.14 -0.02
C LYS A 169 3.47 -6.22 1.05
N ASN A 170 4.09 -5.98 2.19
CA ASN A 170 4.18 -6.93 3.30
C ASN A 170 2.90 -6.96 4.15
N GLY A 171 2.02 -5.96 3.99
CA GLY A 171 0.82 -5.82 4.80
C GLY A 171 1.03 -5.13 6.15
N ASP A 172 2.15 -4.42 6.31
CA ASP A 172 2.41 -3.60 7.49
C ASP A 172 1.52 -2.34 7.50
N ILE A 173 1.08 -1.91 6.31
CA ILE A 173 0.07 -0.86 6.09
C ILE A 173 -0.97 -1.34 5.07
N ASP A 174 -2.18 -0.79 5.16
CA ASP A 174 -3.34 -1.13 4.33
C ASP A 174 -3.54 -0.14 3.19
N LEU A 175 -3.17 1.12 3.44
CA LEU A 175 -3.26 2.23 2.50
C LEU A 175 -1.95 3.03 2.55
N LEU A 176 -1.37 3.30 1.39
CA LEU A 176 -0.28 4.27 1.26
C LEU A 176 -0.79 5.52 0.54
N LEU A 177 -0.74 6.66 1.23
CA LEU A 177 -0.82 7.96 0.59
C LEU A 177 0.56 8.32 0.06
N ALA A 178 0.61 8.64 -1.23
CA ALA A 178 1.83 8.95 -1.95
C ALA A 178 1.61 10.20 -2.79
N TYR A 179 2.72 10.79 -3.24
CA TYR A 179 2.70 11.79 -4.29
C TYR A 179 3.70 11.44 -5.39
N ARG A 180 3.47 11.99 -6.57
CA ARG A 180 4.47 12.03 -7.65
C ARG A 180 4.44 13.36 -8.37
N TYR A 181 5.61 13.88 -8.70
CA TYR A 181 5.75 15.11 -9.47
C TYR A 181 5.71 14.80 -10.97
N LEU A 182 6.31 13.67 -11.36
CA LEU A 182 6.43 13.23 -12.74
C LEU A 182 5.90 11.80 -12.91
N PRO A 183 5.42 11.41 -14.12
CA PRO A 183 4.94 10.06 -14.38
C PRO A 183 5.97 8.94 -14.11
N GLU A 184 7.26 9.25 -14.24
CA GLU A 184 8.38 8.35 -13.97
C GLU A 184 8.71 8.17 -12.49
N ASP A 185 8.20 9.04 -11.60
CA ASP A 185 8.40 8.88 -10.16
C ASP A 185 7.58 7.69 -9.62
N PRO A 186 8.05 7.03 -8.53
CA PRO A 186 7.29 5.97 -7.87
C PRO A 186 5.87 6.41 -7.45
N PRO A 187 4.88 5.50 -7.43
CA PRO A 187 4.98 4.11 -7.88
C PRO A 187 5.02 4.01 -9.41
N GLY A 188 5.94 3.19 -9.92
CA GLY A 188 5.92 2.78 -11.33
C GLY A 188 4.70 1.91 -11.64
N ARG A 189 4.50 1.59 -12.92
CA ARG A 189 3.50 0.58 -13.31
C ARG A 189 3.94 -0.80 -12.79
N ASP A 190 3.18 -1.34 -11.86
CA ASP A 190 3.36 -2.68 -11.31
C ASP A 190 1.96 -3.26 -11.03
N ASP A 191 1.70 -4.45 -11.56
CA ASP A 191 0.41 -5.15 -11.49
C ASP A 191 0.05 -5.57 -10.05
N GLY A 192 0.99 -5.46 -9.11
CA GLY A 192 0.79 -5.69 -7.68
C GLY A 192 0.06 -4.58 -6.94
N TRP A 193 -0.22 -3.43 -7.57
CA TRP A 193 -0.83 -2.27 -6.92
C TRP A 193 -2.14 -1.84 -7.57
N THR A 194 -3.07 -1.36 -6.75
CA THR A 194 -4.17 -0.51 -7.20
C THR A 194 -3.82 0.94 -6.86
N VAL A 195 -3.52 1.73 -7.89
CA VAL A 195 -3.20 3.16 -7.75
C VAL A 195 -4.42 3.99 -8.12
N ARG A 196 -4.90 4.81 -7.17
CA ARG A 196 -6.03 5.73 -7.35
C ARG A 196 -5.55 7.17 -7.26
N LEU A 197 -5.91 7.99 -8.25
CA LEU A 197 -5.70 9.43 -8.19
C LEU A 197 -6.70 10.05 -7.20
N LEU A 198 -6.19 10.70 -6.16
CA LEU A 198 -7.00 11.49 -5.24
C LEU A 198 -7.25 12.89 -5.82
N GLY A 199 -6.24 13.47 -6.46
CA GLY A 199 -6.31 14.75 -7.14
C GLY A 199 -4.94 15.29 -7.47
N ARG A 200 -4.90 16.54 -7.95
CA ARG A 200 -3.68 17.26 -8.28
C ARG A 200 -3.56 18.48 -7.39
N GLU A 201 -2.41 18.63 -6.78
CA GLU A 201 -2.11 19.78 -5.93
C GLU A 201 -1.16 20.73 -6.68
N PRO A 202 -1.48 22.03 -6.78
CA PRO A 202 -0.56 23.03 -7.30
C PRO A 202 0.73 23.12 -6.48
N LEU A 203 1.81 23.47 -7.16
CA LEU A 203 3.10 23.82 -6.55
C LEU A 203 3.37 25.30 -6.82
N TYR A 204 3.75 26.06 -5.81
CA TYR A 204 4.07 27.47 -5.97
C TYR A 204 5.56 27.72 -5.81
N VAL A 205 6.11 28.51 -6.73
CA VAL A 205 7.39 29.18 -6.49
C VAL A 205 7.08 30.37 -5.60
N VAL A 206 7.75 30.44 -4.45
CA VAL A 206 7.48 31.46 -3.41
C VAL A 206 8.76 32.15 -2.94
N SER A 207 8.58 33.38 -2.46
CA SER A 207 9.62 34.31 -2.03
C SER A 207 9.08 35.26 -0.95
N ASN A 208 9.91 35.79 -0.06
CA ASN A 208 9.52 36.89 0.87
C ASN A 208 9.48 38.28 0.19
N GLY A 209 9.88 38.40 -1.09
CA GLY A 209 9.74 39.66 -1.83
C GLY A 209 8.32 39.89 -2.35
N ALA A 210 7.78 41.11 -2.17
CA ALA A 210 6.44 41.50 -2.62
C ALA A 210 6.16 41.11 -4.10
N PRO A 211 4.92 40.70 -4.44
CA PRO A 211 4.60 39.95 -5.66
C PRO A 211 4.64 40.79 -6.94
N ALA A 212 4.60 42.11 -6.83
CA ALA A 212 4.34 42.99 -7.98
C ALA A 212 5.50 43.09 -8.99
N SER A 213 6.66 42.47 -8.76
CA SER A 213 7.78 42.55 -9.71
C SER A 213 8.59 41.28 -9.93
N ARG A 214 8.45 40.21 -9.13
CA ARG A 214 9.37 39.06 -9.23
C ARG A 214 8.91 38.03 -10.25
N THR A 215 9.62 37.99 -11.37
CA THR A 215 9.53 36.91 -12.36
C THR A 215 10.37 35.71 -11.93
N LEU A 216 10.12 34.55 -12.53
CA LEU A 216 10.95 33.35 -12.32
C LEU A 216 12.41 33.61 -12.70
N GLU A 217 12.65 34.32 -13.80
CA GLU A 217 13.97 34.68 -14.30
C GLU A 217 14.77 35.50 -13.28
N GLU A 218 14.15 36.50 -12.65
CA GLU A 218 14.78 37.28 -11.58
C GLU A 218 15.11 36.40 -10.37
N CYS A 219 14.19 35.51 -9.99
CA CYS A 219 14.36 34.62 -8.85
C CYS A 219 15.51 33.61 -9.02
N LEU A 220 15.86 33.26 -10.26
CA LEU A 220 16.95 32.32 -10.55
C LEU A 220 18.34 32.87 -10.22
N HIS A 221 18.49 34.18 -10.01
CA HIS A 221 19.73 34.80 -9.55
C HIS A 221 19.91 34.74 -8.01
N HIS A 222 18.90 34.27 -7.28
CA HIS A 222 18.93 34.16 -5.82
C HIS A 222 19.24 32.72 -5.37
N ASN A 223 19.45 32.56 -4.07
CA ASN A 223 19.58 31.23 -3.46
C ASN A 223 18.22 30.53 -3.45
N TRP A 224 18.23 29.23 -3.73
CA TRP A 224 17.07 28.36 -3.66
C TRP A 224 17.20 27.38 -2.49
N VAL A 225 16.07 26.94 -1.98
CA VAL A 225 15.94 25.80 -1.07
C VAL A 225 15.22 24.66 -1.78
N GLY A 226 15.68 23.43 -1.58
CA GLY A 226 15.05 22.21 -2.10
C GLY A 226 15.51 20.97 -1.35
N GLY A 227 14.96 19.81 -1.68
CA GLY A 227 15.50 18.54 -1.22
C GLY A 227 16.87 18.20 -1.82
N PHE A 228 17.40 17.03 -1.47
CA PHE A 228 18.65 16.54 -2.05
C PHE A 228 18.55 16.41 -3.59
N PRO A 229 19.67 16.45 -4.34
CA PRO A 229 19.64 16.40 -5.82
C PRO A 229 18.88 15.21 -6.42
N ALA A 230 18.75 14.10 -5.69
CA ALA A 230 18.03 12.90 -6.10
C ALA A 230 16.52 12.92 -5.74
N ASN A 231 16.02 13.97 -5.12
CA ASN A 231 14.62 14.08 -4.70
C ASN A 231 13.74 14.60 -5.83
N ALA A 232 12.46 14.21 -5.80
CA ALA A 232 11.52 14.47 -6.90
C ALA A 232 11.16 15.96 -7.03
N ASP A 233 11.06 16.66 -5.91
CA ASP A 233 10.87 18.11 -5.82
C ASP A 233 12.04 18.87 -6.46
N THR A 234 13.29 18.52 -6.13
CA THR A 234 14.49 19.16 -6.68
C THR A 234 14.61 18.93 -8.19
N ARG A 235 14.32 17.71 -8.67
CA ARG A 235 14.22 17.44 -10.12
C ARG A 235 13.14 18.27 -10.79
N MET A 236 12.00 18.47 -10.14
CA MET A 236 10.92 19.30 -10.67
C MET A 236 11.39 20.76 -10.83
N VAL A 237 12.13 21.31 -9.86
CA VAL A 237 12.71 22.65 -10.02
C VAL A 237 13.62 22.73 -11.24
N TYR A 238 14.59 21.83 -11.38
CA TYR A 238 15.48 21.82 -12.54
C TYR A 238 14.72 21.68 -13.86
N ARG A 239 13.68 20.83 -13.91
CA ARG A 239 12.84 20.67 -15.10
C ARG A 239 12.06 21.94 -15.43
N MET A 240 11.54 22.62 -14.41
CA MET A 240 10.79 23.86 -14.54
C MET A 240 11.68 25.01 -15.07
N THR A 241 12.94 25.06 -14.65
CA THR A 241 13.87 26.15 -15.01
C THR A 241 14.69 25.85 -16.27
N HIS A 242 14.78 24.58 -16.68
CA HIS A 242 15.53 24.16 -17.86
C HIS A 242 15.17 24.92 -19.15
N PRO A 243 13.89 25.19 -19.49
CA PRO A 243 13.53 25.96 -20.68
C PRO A 243 14.06 27.41 -20.67
N LEU A 244 14.41 27.95 -19.50
CA LEU A 244 14.96 29.29 -19.34
C LEU A 244 16.50 29.32 -19.47
N GLY A 245 17.14 28.16 -19.67
CA GLY A 245 18.59 28.06 -19.85
C GLY A 245 19.43 28.38 -18.61
N MET A 246 18.79 28.47 -17.43
CA MET A 246 19.44 28.79 -16.16
C MET A 246 19.19 27.71 -15.11
N ALA A 247 20.25 27.37 -14.37
CA ALA A 247 20.20 26.41 -13.27
C ALA A 247 20.16 27.17 -11.92
N PRO A 248 19.18 26.90 -11.04
CA PRO A 248 19.11 27.53 -9.73
C PRO A 248 20.30 27.11 -8.85
N HIS A 249 20.82 28.07 -8.08
CA HIS A 249 21.82 27.82 -7.04
C HIS A 249 21.11 27.42 -5.75
N MET A 250 21.28 26.16 -5.29
CA MET A 250 20.60 25.60 -4.12
C MET A 250 21.59 25.31 -2.98
N PRO A 251 21.99 26.32 -2.17
CA PRO A 251 22.88 26.11 -1.04
C PRO A 251 22.17 25.54 0.20
N PHE A 252 20.84 25.53 0.21
CA PHE A 252 20.02 25.03 1.33
C PHE A 252 19.31 23.74 0.92
N GLU A 253 19.61 22.65 1.63
CA GLU A 253 19.03 21.33 1.39
C GLU A 253 18.18 20.89 2.58
N THR A 254 16.91 20.59 2.36
CA THR A 254 15.99 20.07 3.39
C THR A 254 14.83 19.30 2.76
N GLU A 255 14.43 18.20 3.40
CA GLU A 255 13.18 17.49 3.08
C GLU A 255 12.00 17.99 3.94
N ASP A 256 12.29 18.74 5.00
CA ASP A 256 11.27 19.37 5.84
C ASP A 256 10.75 20.65 5.18
N SER A 257 9.48 20.60 4.79
CA SER A 257 8.76 21.70 4.16
C SER A 257 8.61 22.91 5.08
N HIS A 258 8.50 22.72 6.40
CA HIS A 258 8.42 23.84 7.35
C HIS A 258 9.76 24.55 7.49
N ALA A 259 10.87 23.81 7.49
CA ALA A 259 12.21 24.41 7.46
C ALA A 259 12.43 25.22 6.16
N ALA A 260 11.97 24.71 5.02
CA ALA A 260 12.01 25.45 3.76
C ALA A 260 11.18 26.75 3.82
N VAL A 261 9.95 26.71 4.34
CA VAL A 261 9.12 27.91 4.53
C VAL A 261 9.81 28.93 5.42
N ALA A 262 10.41 28.50 6.55
CA ALA A 262 11.11 29.40 7.46
C ALA A 262 12.30 30.13 6.79
N LEU A 263 13.08 29.43 5.95
CA LEU A 263 14.17 30.04 5.18
C LEU A 263 13.66 31.07 4.16
N ILE A 264 12.52 30.77 3.52
CA ILE A 264 11.89 31.66 2.55
C ILE A 264 11.34 32.89 3.25
N GLU A 265 10.59 32.73 4.35
CA GLU A 265 10.08 33.82 5.19
C GLU A 265 11.20 34.70 5.76
N ALA A 266 12.36 34.12 6.07
CA ALA A 266 13.55 34.88 6.47
C ALA A 266 14.19 35.68 5.32
N GLY A 267 13.69 35.55 4.08
CA GLY A 267 14.24 36.19 2.89
C GLY A 267 15.55 35.61 2.40
N LEU A 268 15.91 34.40 2.86
CA LEU A 268 17.19 33.76 2.53
C LEU A 268 17.13 32.93 1.25
N ALA A 269 15.94 32.46 0.87
CA ALA A 269 15.77 31.53 -0.24
C ALA A 269 14.47 31.75 -1.04
N ILE A 270 14.48 31.25 -2.27
CA ILE A 270 13.32 30.94 -3.11
C ILE A 270 13.02 29.45 -3.00
N GLY A 271 11.75 29.03 -3.04
CA GLY A 271 11.41 27.61 -3.01
C GLY A 271 10.21 27.26 -3.88
N LEU A 272 10.18 26.02 -4.39
CA LEU A 272 9.02 25.41 -5.03
C LEU A 272 8.33 24.48 -4.02
N LEU A 273 7.17 24.86 -3.52
CA LEU A 273 6.50 24.16 -2.42
C LEU A 273 5.04 23.82 -2.75
N PRO A 274 4.48 22.75 -2.16
CA PRO A 274 3.06 22.45 -2.28
C PRO A 274 2.18 23.56 -1.75
N ALA A 275 1.09 23.86 -2.46
CA ALA A 275 0.15 24.92 -2.07
C ALA A 275 -0.32 24.78 -0.61
N MET A 276 -0.61 23.55 -0.15
CA MET A 276 -1.06 23.30 1.22
C MET A 276 -0.05 23.75 2.29
N THR A 277 1.24 23.72 1.96
CA THR A 277 2.32 24.11 2.87
C THR A 277 2.43 25.63 2.99
N VAL A 278 2.26 26.35 1.88
CA VAL A 278 2.57 27.78 1.79
C VAL A 278 1.35 28.70 1.90
N GLN A 279 0.13 28.15 1.77
CA GLN A 279 -1.08 28.96 1.65
C GLN A 279 -1.27 29.91 2.84
N ALA A 280 -1.11 29.42 4.07
CA ALA A 280 -1.25 30.26 5.26
C ALA A 280 -0.27 31.45 5.26
N SER A 281 0.99 31.20 4.94
CA SER A 281 2.01 32.26 4.85
C SER A 281 1.77 33.23 3.70
N ILE A 282 1.12 32.80 2.61
CA ILE A 282 0.68 33.68 1.52
C ILE A 282 -0.47 34.56 1.98
N ASP A 283 -1.50 33.99 2.61
CA ASP A 283 -2.69 34.70 3.10
C ASP A 283 -2.32 35.76 4.15
N GLU A 284 -1.32 35.46 4.97
CA GLU A 284 -0.78 36.35 6.01
C GLU A 284 0.26 37.34 5.45
N GLY A 285 0.56 37.29 4.15
CA GLY A 285 1.49 38.21 3.48
C GLY A 285 2.95 38.07 3.91
N ARG A 286 3.35 36.92 4.48
CA ARG A 286 4.74 36.63 4.87
C ARG A 286 5.59 36.15 3.70
N ILE A 287 4.96 35.50 2.72
CA ILE A 287 5.58 35.08 1.46
C ILE A 287 4.62 35.35 0.31
N PHE A 288 5.16 35.37 -0.90
CA PHE A 288 4.46 35.74 -2.10
C PHE A 288 4.76 34.76 -3.22
N ARG A 289 3.75 34.52 -4.06
CA ARG A 289 3.88 33.70 -5.28
C ARG A 289 4.72 34.46 -6.31
N VAL A 290 5.67 33.77 -6.92
CA VAL A 290 6.49 34.25 -8.04
C VAL A 290 5.72 34.06 -9.34
N GLN A 291 5.80 35.04 -10.24
CA GLN A 291 5.14 34.95 -11.54
C GLN A 291 5.89 33.97 -12.45
N LEU A 292 5.17 32.95 -12.93
CA LEU A 292 5.71 31.97 -13.88
C LEU A 292 5.38 32.39 -15.32
N PRO A 293 6.33 32.29 -16.26
CA PRO A 293 6.04 32.55 -17.66
C PRO A 293 5.11 31.46 -18.24
N PRO A 294 4.27 31.78 -19.25
CA PRO A 294 3.34 30.81 -19.84
C PRO A 294 4.01 29.53 -20.38
N SER A 295 5.28 29.63 -20.78
CA SER A 295 6.09 28.50 -21.28
C SER A 295 6.38 27.43 -20.21
N VAL A 296 6.37 27.80 -18.93
CA VAL A 296 6.63 26.92 -17.79
C VAL A 296 5.32 26.26 -17.32
N GLY A 297 4.20 26.97 -17.45
CA GLY A 297 2.91 26.53 -16.93
C GLY A 297 2.87 26.47 -15.40
N GLN A 298 1.73 26.08 -14.84
CA GLN A 298 1.56 25.91 -13.40
C GLN A 298 1.97 24.48 -13.00
N PRO A 299 3.08 24.29 -12.27
CA PRO A 299 3.49 22.97 -11.82
C PRO A 299 2.50 22.42 -10.79
N SER A 300 2.35 21.10 -10.77
CA SER A 300 1.49 20.38 -9.83
C SER A 300 2.09 19.00 -9.51
N ARG A 301 1.66 18.41 -8.40
CA ARG A 301 1.93 17.01 -8.05
C ARG A 301 0.63 16.21 -8.00
N GLU A 302 0.69 14.94 -8.39
CA GLU A 302 -0.42 14.02 -8.22
C GLU A 302 -0.39 13.45 -6.81
N ILE A 303 -1.53 13.50 -6.11
CA ILE A 303 -1.71 12.82 -4.82
C ILE A 303 -2.44 11.51 -5.07
N LEU A 304 -1.88 10.42 -4.56
CA LEU A 304 -2.26 9.06 -4.88
C LEU A 304 -2.65 8.29 -3.61
N ALA A 305 -3.64 7.43 -3.74
CA ALA A 305 -3.94 6.36 -2.79
C ALA A 305 -3.55 5.02 -3.41
N ILE A 306 -2.66 4.30 -2.75
CA ILE A 306 -2.12 3.03 -3.23
C ILE A 306 -2.51 1.92 -2.27
N THR A 307 -3.09 0.86 -2.82
CA THR A 307 -3.36 -0.40 -2.10
C THR A 307 -2.72 -1.58 -2.83
N ARG A 308 -2.64 -2.72 -2.16
CA ARG A 308 -2.33 -4.00 -2.83
C ARG A 308 -3.37 -4.30 -3.90
N ALA A 309 -2.98 -4.96 -4.98
CA ALA A 309 -3.91 -5.41 -6.01
C ALA A 309 -5.03 -6.26 -5.40
N ASN A 310 -6.26 -6.01 -5.83
CA ASN A 310 -7.48 -6.67 -5.35
C ASN A 310 -7.82 -6.46 -3.85
N TYR A 311 -7.04 -5.67 -3.11
CA TYR A 311 -7.35 -5.29 -1.73
C TYR A 311 -8.32 -4.11 -1.71
N ARG A 312 -9.57 -4.36 -1.33
CA ARG A 312 -10.67 -3.38 -1.29
C ARG A 312 -11.52 -3.49 -0.02
N PRO A 313 -10.95 -3.25 1.15
CA PRO A 313 -11.76 -3.19 2.36
C PRO A 313 -12.61 -1.91 2.34
N ALA A 314 -13.83 -2.01 2.85
CA ALA A 314 -14.79 -0.91 2.79
C ALA A 314 -14.30 0.36 3.52
N ILE A 315 -13.52 0.20 4.60
CA ILE A 315 -12.89 1.30 5.33
C ILE A 315 -11.92 2.12 4.46
N VAL A 316 -11.10 1.46 3.64
CA VAL A 316 -10.16 2.14 2.75
C VAL A 316 -10.90 2.90 1.65
N ASP A 317 -11.97 2.33 1.10
CA ASP A 317 -12.79 3.01 0.11
C ASP A 317 -13.49 4.26 0.69
N ARG A 318 -13.97 4.18 1.94
CA ARG A 318 -14.51 5.35 2.66
C ARG A 318 -13.45 6.42 2.91
N LEU A 319 -12.27 6.03 3.39
CA LEU A 319 -11.13 6.95 3.60
C LEU A 319 -10.73 7.65 2.29
N VAL A 320 -10.60 6.90 1.20
CA VAL A 320 -10.25 7.44 -0.12
C VAL A 320 -11.30 8.43 -0.61
N SER A 321 -12.58 8.14 -0.44
CA SER A 321 -13.67 9.06 -0.80
C SER A 321 -13.58 10.39 -0.02
N ARG A 322 -13.37 10.33 1.31
CA ARG A 322 -13.21 11.54 2.15
C ARG A 322 -11.96 12.33 1.79
N LEU A 323 -10.84 11.65 1.53
CA LEU A 323 -9.60 12.29 1.08
C LEU A 323 -9.76 13.00 -0.27
N GLN A 324 -10.50 12.41 -1.21
CA GLN A 324 -10.85 13.07 -2.47
C GLN A 324 -11.68 14.33 -2.24
N GLY A 325 -12.64 14.29 -1.31
CA GLY A 325 -13.41 15.46 -0.90
C GLY A 325 -12.54 16.57 -0.28
N ALA A 326 -11.68 16.20 0.67
CA ALA A 326 -10.78 17.13 1.35
C ALA A 326 -9.80 17.80 0.38
N LEU A 327 -9.20 17.04 -0.53
CA LEU A 327 -8.25 17.60 -1.50
C LEU A 327 -8.93 18.58 -2.47
N ARG A 328 -10.16 18.32 -2.90
CA ARG A 328 -10.92 19.28 -3.72
C ARG A 328 -11.18 20.60 -2.99
N ALA A 329 -11.43 20.55 -1.68
CA ALA A 329 -11.60 21.75 -0.87
C ALA A 329 -10.32 22.60 -0.83
N VAL A 330 -9.15 21.94 -0.72
CA VAL A 330 -7.83 22.61 -0.77
C VAL A 330 -7.57 23.24 -2.14
N SER A 331 -7.85 22.51 -3.24
CA SER A 331 -7.70 23.04 -4.60
C SER A 331 -8.59 24.25 -4.87
N ASN A 332 -9.87 24.21 -4.45
CA ASN A 332 -10.81 25.31 -4.69
C ASN A 332 -10.47 26.58 -3.90
N HIS A 333 -9.88 26.45 -2.70
CA HIS A 333 -9.39 27.61 -1.93
C HIS A 333 -8.21 28.30 -2.64
N SER A 334 -7.38 27.51 -3.32
CA SER A 334 -6.21 27.98 -4.06
C SER A 334 -6.60 28.75 -5.35
N ASP A 335 -7.68 28.32 -6.01
CA ASP A 335 -8.17 28.92 -7.26
C ASP A 335 -9.02 30.19 -7.05
N SER A 336 -9.70 30.33 -5.90
CA SER A 336 -10.55 31.51 -5.61
C SER A 336 -9.75 32.78 -5.24
N GLN A 337 -8.44 32.65 -5.06
CA GLN A 337 -7.52 33.72 -4.64
C GLN A 337 -6.49 34.08 -5.73
N ALA A 338 -6.58 33.46 -6.92
CA ALA A 338 -5.75 33.72 -8.09
C ALA A 338 -6.41 34.73 -9.04
#